data_AF-A0A2D3WJ80-F1
#
_entry.id   AF-A0A2D3WJ80-F1
#
_cell.length_a   1.000
_cell.length_b   1.000
_cell.length_c   1.000
_cell.angle_alpha   90.00
_cell.angle_beta   90.00
_cell.angle_gamma   90.00
#
_symmetry.space_group_name_H-M   'P 1'
#
loop_
_entity.id
_entity.type
_entity.pdbx_description
1 polymer ?
#
loop_
_entity_poly.entity_id
_entity_poly.type
_entity_poly.pdbx_seq_one_letter_code
_entity_poly.pdbx_strand_id
1 'polypeptide(L)'
;MKRPTPVNEEVLFDGRSLISETDTKGIITYVNRKFTEMTGYTAVEAVGQPHSLLRHPDMPKAGFEGMWKIIESGKIWEGYVKNLRKDGKFYWVVVHIVPKLDERGEIIGYIASRKMPDRNRLKVIEEQYKELLAQER
;
A
#
# COMPACT_ATOMS: atom_id res chain seq x y z
N MET A 1 -1.09 11.08 -13.73
CA MET A 1 -2.15 11.77 -12.93
C MET A 1 -1.51 12.75 -11.96
N LYS A 2 -2.15 13.89 -11.67
CA LYS A 2 -1.71 14.80 -10.59
C LYS A 2 -1.99 14.13 -9.25
N ARG A 3 -1.02 14.12 -8.33
CA ARG A 3 -1.24 13.58 -6.98
C ARG A 3 -2.19 14.48 -6.18
N PRO A 4 -3.12 13.91 -5.40
CA PRO A 4 -4.00 14.70 -4.56
C PRO A 4 -3.23 15.36 -3.42
N THR A 5 -3.70 16.54 -2.99
CA THR A 5 -3.17 17.20 -1.79
C THR A 5 -3.70 16.46 -0.56
N PRO A 6 -2.82 16.02 0.37
CA PRO A 6 -3.28 15.35 1.58
C PRO A 6 -4.16 16.26 2.44
N VAL A 7 -5.24 15.66 2.95
CA VAL A 7 -6.14 16.23 3.95
C VAL A 7 -6.01 15.33 5.18
N ASN A 8 -5.85 15.94 6.36
CA ASN A 8 -5.70 15.19 7.61
C ASN A 8 -7.05 14.67 8.12
N GLU A 9 -7.70 13.82 7.33
CA GLU A 9 -8.95 13.15 7.65
C GLU A 9 -8.83 11.66 7.35
N GLU A 10 -9.07 10.81 8.35
CA GLU A 10 -9.02 9.36 8.19
C GLU A 10 -10.35 8.80 7.72
N VAL A 11 -10.32 7.98 6.66
CA VAL A 11 -11.40 7.08 6.27
C VAL A 11 -11.13 5.71 6.86
N LEU A 12 -12.02 5.22 7.71
CA LEU A 12 -11.84 3.94 8.39
C LEU A 12 -11.97 2.77 7.40
N PHE A 13 -10.99 1.87 7.44
CA PHE A 13 -11.07 0.61 6.71
C PHE A 13 -12.04 -0.35 7.40
N ASP A 14 -13.01 -0.86 6.65
CA ASP A 14 -14.10 -1.69 7.17
C ASP A 14 -13.78 -3.19 7.24
N GLY A 15 -12.51 -3.57 7.02
CA GLY A 15 -12.04 -4.95 7.15
C GLY A 15 -12.38 -5.88 5.99
N ARG A 16 -13.14 -5.44 4.98
CA ARG A 16 -13.46 -6.26 3.80
C ARG A 16 -12.26 -6.38 2.87
N SER A 17 -12.07 -7.55 2.24
CA SER A 17 -10.91 -7.87 1.42
C SER A 17 -10.63 -6.81 0.34
N LEU A 18 -9.59 -6.01 0.55
CA LEU A 18 -9.09 -5.02 -0.40
C LEU A 18 -7.85 -5.60 -1.08
N ILE A 19 -8.01 -5.99 -2.35
CA ILE A 19 -7.02 -6.74 -3.12
C ILE A 19 -6.52 -5.91 -4.29
N SER A 20 -5.22 -5.96 -4.53
CA SER A 20 -4.56 -5.44 -5.72
C SER A 20 -3.47 -6.40 -6.17
N GLU A 21 -3.30 -6.60 -7.47
CA GLU A 21 -2.14 -7.28 -8.04
C GLU A 21 -1.28 -6.29 -8.81
N THR A 22 0.00 -6.59 -8.89
CA THR A 22 0.95 -5.84 -9.70
C THR A 22 1.82 -6.77 -10.53
N ASP A 23 2.46 -6.21 -11.57
CA ASP A 23 3.65 -6.82 -12.17
C ASP A 23 4.87 -6.72 -11.23
N THR A 24 6.03 -7.20 -11.70
CA THR A 24 7.30 -7.18 -10.95
C THR A 24 7.85 -5.77 -10.70
N LYS A 25 7.38 -4.76 -11.44
CA LYS A 25 7.76 -3.35 -11.27
C LYS A 25 6.81 -2.58 -10.36
N GLY A 26 5.79 -3.26 -9.81
CA GLY A 26 4.78 -2.64 -8.95
C GLY A 26 3.72 -1.85 -9.73
N ILE A 27 3.59 -2.08 -11.04
CA ILE A 27 2.50 -1.53 -11.84
C ILE A 27 1.25 -2.37 -11.59
N ILE A 28 0.16 -1.71 -11.21
CA ILE A 28 -1.11 -2.37 -10.91
C ILE A 28 -1.65 -3.05 -12.18
N THR A 29 -1.89 -4.36 -12.08
CA THR A 29 -2.49 -5.17 -13.15
C THR A 29 -3.95 -5.52 -12.87
N TYR A 30 -4.33 -5.54 -11.59
CA TYR A 30 -5.69 -5.83 -11.17
C TYR A 30 -6.02 -5.14 -9.84
N VAL A 31 -7.29 -4.75 -9.69
CA VAL A 31 -7.88 -4.29 -8.44
C VAL A 31 -9.29 -4.83 -8.31
N ASN A 32 -9.72 -5.17 -7.09
CA ASN A 32 -11.09 -5.56 -6.85
C ASN A 32 -12.01 -4.35 -6.58
N ARG A 33 -13.33 -4.55 -6.56
CA ARG A 33 -14.30 -3.49 -6.26
C ARG A 33 -14.04 -2.79 -4.92
N LYS A 34 -13.55 -3.53 -3.91
CA LYS A 34 -13.29 -2.92 -2.60
C LYS A 34 -12.12 -1.95 -2.63
N PHE A 35 -11.10 -2.22 -3.44
CA PHE A 35 -10.03 -1.27 -3.73
C PHE A 35 -10.59 0.05 -4.25
N THR A 36 -11.51 0.01 -5.23
CA THR A 36 -12.02 1.22 -5.85
C THR A 36 -12.85 2.05 -4.86
N GLU A 37 -13.69 1.40 -4.07
CA GLU A 37 -14.48 2.04 -3.00
C GLU A 37 -13.59 2.67 -1.92
N MET A 38 -12.54 1.97 -1.48
CA MET A 38 -11.66 2.44 -0.40
C MET A 38 -10.64 3.49 -0.83
N THR A 39 -10.21 3.48 -2.08
CA THR A 39 -9.18 4.41 -2.57
C THR A 39 -9.78 5.62 -3.28
N GLY A 40 -11.02 5.50 -3.77
CA GLY A 40 -11.66 6.50 -4.62
C GLY A 40 -11.21 6.47 -6.08
N TYR A 41 -10.23 5.63 -6.44
CA TYR A 41 -9.82 5.42 -7.83
C TYR A 41 -10.70 4.36 -8.50
N THR A 42 -11.12 4.61 -9.72
CA THR A 42 -11.75 3.56 -10.53
C THR A 42 -10.70 2.53 -10.99
N ALA A 43 -11.13 1.33 -11.38
CA ALA A 43 -10.21 0.33 -11.92
C ALA A 43 -9.46 0.85 -13.15
N VAL A 44 -10.13 1.60 -14.03
CA VAL A 44 -9.54 2.21 -15.23
C VAL A 44 -8.46 3.23 -14.89
N GLU A 45 -8.62 3.96 -13.78
CA GLU A 45 -7.61 4.92 -13.32
C GLU A 45 -6.44 4.26 -12.59
N ALA A 46 -6.68 3.12 -11.93
CA ALA A 46 -5.67 2.44 -11.11
C ALA A 46 -4.81 1.47 -11.93
N VAL A 47 -5.40 0.68 -12.83
CA VAL A 47 -4.67 -0.30 -13.64
C VAL A 47 -3.71 0.42 -14.58
N GLY A 48 -2.48 -0.08 -14.67
CA GLY A 48 -1.39 0.54 -15.41
C GLY A 48 -0.66 1.66 -14.67
N GLN A 49 -1.10 2.03 -13.45
CA GLN A 49 -0.38 2.97 -12.60
C GLN A 49 0.53 2.25 -11.60
N PRO A 50 1.64 2.87 -11.16
CA PRO A 50 2.43 2.33 -10.06
C PRO A 50 1.61 2.29 -8.78
N HIS A 51 1.76 1.25 -7.95
CA HIS A 51 1.06 1.11 -6.67
C HIS A 51 1.30 2.29 -5.72
N SER A 52 2.46 2.96 -5.87
CA SER A 52 2.79 4.21 -5.19
C SER A 52 1.81 5.37 -5.47
N LEU A 53 0.85 5.22 -6.37
CA LEU A 53 -0.34 6.06 -6.48
C LEU A 53 -1.00 6.31 -5.12
N LEU A 54 -1.04 5.29 -4.25
CA LEU A 54 -1.65 5.35 -2.92
C LEU A 54 -0.67 5.80 -1.82
N ARG A 55 0.59 6.08 -2.13
CA ARG A 55 1.58 6.40 -1.09
C ARG A 55 1.27 7.74 -0.45
N HIS A 56 1.02 7.73 0.86
CA HIS A 56 0.92 8.94 1.66
C HIS A 56 2.32 9.57 1.87
N PRO A 57 2.47 10.91 1.86
CA PRO A 57 3.77 11.56 2.12
C PRO A 57 4.31 11.29 3.52
N ASP A 58 3.44 11.07 4.51
CA ASP A 58 3.83 10.63 5.86
C ASP A 58 4.30 9.17 5.94
N MET A 59 4.60 8.51 4.82
CA MET A 59 5.28 7.22 4.84
C MET A 59 6.77 7.38 4.50
N PRO A 60 7.69 7.03 5.41
CA PRO A 60 9.13 7.12 5.16
C PRO A 60 9.56 6.24 3.99
N LYS A 61 10.59 6.66 3.24
CA LYS A 61 11.19 5.89 2.15
C LYS A 61 11.75 4.56 2.66
N ALA A 62 12.39 4.57 3.83
CA ALA A 62 12.99 3.36 4.43
C ALA A 62 11.99 2.20 4.57
N GLY A 63 10.73 2.50 4.89
CA GLY A 63 9.67 1.49 5.01
C GLY A 63 9.39 0.72 3.71
N PHE A 64 9.44 1.41 2.57
CA PHE A 64 9.23 0.78 1.26
C PHE A 64 10.48 0.11 0.71
N GLU A 65 11.67 0.65 1.01
CA GLU A 65 12.93 0.00 0.62
C GLU A 65 13.08 -1.38 1.25
N GLY A 66 12.74 -1.50 2.55
CA GLY A 66 12.73 -2.79 3.24
C GLY A 66 11.70 -3.76 2.66
N MET A 67 10.51 -3.25 2.32
CA MET A 67 9.46 -4.03 1.66
C MET A 67 9.95 -4.63 0.33
N TRP A 68 10.52 -3.80 -0.57
CA TRP A 68 10.99 -4.25 -1.89
C TRP A 68 12.05 -5.35 -1.77
N LYS A 69 13.06 -5.17 -0.91
CA LYS A 69 14.08 -6.19 -0.65
C LYS A 69 13.50 -7.54 -0.23
N ILE A 70 12.42 -7.53 0.55
CA ILE A 70 11.77 -8.76 1.03
C ILE A 70 10.99 -9.43 -0.10
N ILE A 71 10.12 -8.71 -0.79
CA ILE A 71 9.24 -9.31 -1.80
C ILE A 71 10.01 -9.75 -3.05
N GLU A 72 11.06 -9.02 -3.45
CA GLU A 72 11.95 -9.41 -4.55
C GLU A 72 12.76 -10.67 -4.22
N SER A 73 12.99 -10.97 -2.93
CA SER A 73 13.64 -12.21 -2.49
C SER A 73 12.71 -13.42 -2.44
N GLY A 74 11.46 -13.29 -2.94
CA GLY A 74 10.46 -14.35 -2.88
C GLY A 74 9.82 -14.53 -1.51
N LYS A 75 10.05 -13.60 -0.56
CA LYS A 75 9.49 -13.65 0.79
C LYS A 75 8.23 -12.81 0.91
N ILE A 76 7.43 -13.17 1.90
CA ILE A 76 6.22 -12.45 2.27
C ILE A 76 6.60 -11.20 3.06
N TRP A 77 5.94 -10.08 2.77
CA TRP A 77 6.04 -8.87 3.58
C TRP A 77 4.71 -8.54 4.23
N GLU A 78 4.75 -8.13 5.50
CA GLU A 78 3.61 -7.57 6.21
C GLU A 78 4.02 -6.27 6.91
N GLY A 79 3.17 -5.24 6.82
CA GLY A 79 3.47 -3.95 7.45
C GLY A 79 2.28 -3.00 7.49
N TYR A 80 2.38 -2.02 8.38
CA TYR A 80 1.39 -0.94 8.51
C TYR A 80 1.66 0.11 7.43
N VAL A 81 0.63 0.52 6.71
CA VAL A 81 0.78 1.52 5.63
C VAL A 81 -0.33 2.55 5.72
N LYS A 82 0.07 3.82 5.80
CA LYS A 82 -0.80 4.98 5.57
C LYS A 82 -0.93 5.18 4.07
N ASN A 83 -2.15 5.05 3.57
CA ASN A 83 -2.45 5.22 2.15
C ASN A 83 -3.23 6.52 1.92
N LEU A 84 -2.94 7.19 0.82
CA LEU A 84 -3.60 8.38 0.33
C LEU A 84 -4.72 8.00 -0.65
N ARG A 85 -5.90 8.57 -0.46
CA ARG A 85 -7.05 8.43 -1.35
C ARG A 85 -7.03 9.50 -2.43
N LYS A 86 -7.81 9.27 -3.49
CA LYS A 86 -8.01 10.23 -4.58
C LYS A 86 -8.56 11.58 -4.13
N ASP A 87 -9.37 11.59 -3.07
CA ASP A 87 -9.97 12.79 -2.47
C ASP A 87 -9.04 13.52 -1.47
N GLY A 88 -7.80 13.07 -1.33
CA GLY A 88 -6.81 13.65 -0.40
C GLY A 88 -6.88 13.10 1.02
N LYS A 89 -7.96 12.42 1.41
CA LYS A 89 -8.07 11.77 2.73
C LYS A 89 -7.11 10.58 2.82
N PHE A 90 -6.91 10.03 4.02
CA PHE A 90 -6.04 8.88 4.22
C PHE A 90 -6.76 7.70 4.88
N TYR A 91 -6.13 6.53 4.83
CA TYR A 91 -6.56 5.37 5.60
C TYR A 91 -5.37 4.51 5.99
N TRP A 92 -5.51 3.83 7.13
CA TRP A 92 -4.51 2.88 7.62
C TRP A 92 -4.95 1.45 7.39
N VAL A 93 -3.98 0.62 7.00
CA VAL A 93 -4.14 -0.83 6.82
C VAL A 93 -2.88 -1.55 7.25
N VAL A 94 -3.04 -2.82 7.61
CA VAL A 94 -1.93 -3.78 7.54
C VAL A 94 -1.97 -4.41 6.15
N VAL A 95 -0.91 -4.24 5.39
CA VAL A 95 -0.74 -4.80 4.05
C VAL A 95 0.02 -6.10 4.17
N HIS A 96 -0.46 -7.14 3.51
CA HIS A 96 0.19 -8.44 3.37
C HIS A 96 0.44 -8.71 1.89
N ILE A 97 1.72 -8.79 1.50
CA ILE A 97 2.19 -8.91 0.12
C ILE A 97 2.84 -10.28 -0.07
N VAL A 98 2.35 -11.02 -1.05
CA VAL A 98 2.88 -12.32 -1.46
C VAL A 98 3.39 -12.25 -2.91
N PRO A 99 4.58 -12.81 -3.22
CA PRO A 99 5.03 -12.96 -4.59
C PRO A 99 4.12 -13.89 -5.39
N LYS A 100 3.80 -13.48 -6.61
CA LYS A 100 3.07 -14.29 -7.60
C LYS A 100 4.11 -15.02 -8.44
N LEU A 101 4.06 -16.36 -8.43
CA LEU A 101 5.00 -17.20 -9.15
C LEU A 101 4.36 -17.79 -10.40
N ASP A 102 5.14 -18.03 -11.45
CA ASP A 102 4.75 -18.85 -12.59
C ASP A 102 5.03 -20.35 -12.34
N GLU A 103 4.78 -21.18 -13.35
CA GLU A 103 5.01 -22.64 -13.30
C GLU A 103 6.49 -23.03 -13.10
N ARG A 104 7.43 -22.11 -13.38
CA ARG A 104 8.87 -22.30 -13.21
C ARG A 104 9.37 -21.79 -11.86
N GLY A 105 8.51 -21.19 -11.05
CA GLY A 105 8.85 -20.58 -9.78
C GLY A 105 9.44 -19.17 -9.91
N GLU A 106 9.35 -18.54 -11.08
CA GLU A 106 9.81 -17.17 -11.29
C GLU A 106 8.76 -16.17 -10.82
N ILE A 107 9.20 -15.09 -10.16
CA ILE A 107 8.29 -14.03 -9.70
C ILE A 107 7.80 -13.24 -10.92
N ILE A 108 6.50 -13.28 -11.17
CA ILE A 108 5.82 -12.54 -12.24
C ILE A 108 5.04 -11.33 -11.75
N GLY A 109 4.99 -11.11 -10.43
CA GLY A 109 4.30 -9.99 -9.83
C GLY A 109 4.05 -10.17 -8.35
N TYR A 110 3.13 -9.38 -7.80
CA TYR A 110 2.81 -9.40 -6.38
C TYR A 110 1.31 -9.29 -6.17
N ILE A 111 0.80 -10.00 -5.15
CA ILE A 111 -0.59 -9.89 -4.71
C ILE A 111 -0.58 -9.26 -3.32
N ALA A 112 -1.29 -8.15 -3.18
CA ALA A 112 -1.40 -7.42 -1.91
C ALA A 112 -2.84 -7.48 -1.39
N SER A 113 -2.99 -8.01 -0.18
CA SER A 113 -4.22 -7.98 0.60
C SER A 113 -4.09 -7.02 1.77
N ARG A 114 -5.21 -6.49 2.26
CA ARG A 114 -5.20 -5.53 3.38
C ARG A 114 -6.19 -5.93 4.46
N LYS A 115 -5.79 -5.70 5.70
CA LYS A 115 -6.55 -6.00 6.92
C LYS A 115 -6.68 -4.75 7.78
N MET A 116 -7.65 -4.79 8.69
CA MET A 116 -7.85 -3.74 9.67
C MET A 116 -6.62 -3.63 10.58
N PRO A 117 -6.08 -2.42 10.78
CA PRO A 117 -4.94 -2.24 11.66
C PRO A 117 -5.37 -2.36 13.12
N ASP A 118 -4.50 -2.94 13.94
CA ASP A 118 -4.61 -2.81 15.39
C ASP A 118 -4.36 -1.36 15.78
N ARG A 119 -5.35 -0.71 16.39
CA ARG A 119 -5.32 0.72 16.74
C ARG A 119 -4.34 1.05 17.86
N ASN A 120 -4.09 0.13 18.78
CA ASN A 120 -3.12 0.33 19.84
C ASN A 120 -1.71 0.28 19.28
N ARG A 121 -1.44 -0.70 18.42
CA ARG A 121 -0.14 -0.82 17.75
C ARG A 121 0.10 0.32 16.76
N LEU A 122 -0.95 0.76 16.06
CA LEU A 122 -0.87 1.84 15.09
C LEU A 122 -0.30 3.13 15.70
N LYS A 123 -0.68 3.49 16.94
CA LYS A 123 -0.14 4.68 17.62
C LYS A 123 1.38 4.63 17.73
N VAL A 124 1.93 3.47 18.10
CA VAL A 124 3.39 3.27 18.22
C VAL A 124 4.06 3.37 16.85
N ILE A 125 3.48 2.73 15.83
CA ILE A 125 4.00 2.76 14.46
C ILE A 125 4.00 4.18 13.90
N GLU A 126 2.95 4.95 14.16
CA GLU A 126 2.83 6.32 13.66
C GLU A 126 3.95 7.22 14.22
N GLU A 127 4.27 7.11 15.51
CA GLU A 127 5.40 7.83 16.10
C GLU A 127 6.75 7.37 15.50
N GLN A 128 6.95 6.07 15.31
CA GLN A 128 8.16 5.55 14.64
C GLN A 128 8.31 6.11 13.22
N TYR A 129 7.22 6.22 12.47
CA TYR A 129 7.26 6.78 11.11
C TYR A 129 7.54 8.28 11.11
N LYS A 130 7.05 9.03 12.10
CA LYS A 130 7.41 10.46 12.27
C LYS A 130 8.91 10.62 12.56
N GLU A 131 9.48 9.80 13.43
CA GLU A 131 10.91 9.81 13.73
C GLU A 131 11.76 9.49 12.50
N LEU A 132 11.41 8.42 11.77
CA LEU A 132 12.11 8.05 10.53
C LEU A 132 12.02 9.16 9.47
N LEU A 133 10.85 9.77 9.29
CA LEU A 133 10.68 10.89 8.36
C LEU A 133 11.50 12.13 8.75
N ALA A 134 11.66 12.39 10.05
CA ALA A 134 12.49 13.50 10.52
C ALA A 134 13.97 13.27 10.20
N GLN A 135 14.41 12.01 10.14
CA GLN A 135 15.78 11.62 9.78
C GLN A 135 16.03 11.60 8.25
N GLU A 136 14.97 11.56 7.44
CA GLU A 136 15.06 11.59 5.97
C GLU A 136 15.17 13.02 5.40
N ARG A 137 15.08 14.06 6.25
CA ARG A 137 15.15 15.48 5.89
C ARG A 137 16.52 16.06 6.18
#